data_AF-A0A6J6C7A5-F1
#
_entry.id   AF-A0A6J6C7A5-F1
#
_cell.length_a   1.000
_cell.length_b   1.000
_cell.length_c   1.000
_cell.angle_alpha   90.00
_cell.angle_beta   90.00
_cell.angle_gamma   90.00
#
_symmetry.space_group_name_H-M   'P 1'
#
loop_
_entity.id
_entity.type
_entity.pdbx_description
1 polymer ?
#
loop_
_entity_poly.entity_id
_entity_poly.type
_entity_poly.pdbx_seq_one_letter_code
_entity_poly.pdbx_strand_id
1 'polypeptide(L)'
;MHREQGQLILVDTPGLHRPRTLLGQRLNDLVAQTLGDVDVIGFCIPADEKIGPGDQFINEQLNEFRRAKLVAVITKSELVSPEQLAAQLLAVSELRDWADIVPVSAVAENQLEILTEVLIKLMPVSPPLYPADAVTDESIESRICELIREAILEGVRDELPHSIAVTIDEMAKRKGKDLTDIHANIFVERDSQKGIIIGHRGSRLIDVGTRARHEIESLIGHRVFLSLRVKVASDWQRDPKQLGKLGF
;
A
#
# COMPACT_ATOMS: atom_id res chain seq x y z
N MET A 1 3.13 -4.59 -15.12
CA MET A 1 2.13 -4.33 -16.18
C MET A 1 2.82 -4.38 -17.53
N HIS A 2 2.29 -5.18 -18.46
CA HIS A 2 2.81 -5.26 -19.82
C HIS A 2 1.85 -4.62 -20.81
N ARG A 3 2.43 -3.91 -21.76
CA ARG A 3 1.79 -3.31 -22.94
C ARG A 3 2.61 -3.68 -24.16
N GLU A 4 2.01 -3.60 -25.34
CA GLU A 4 2.75 -3.81 -26.60
C GLU A 4 3.97 -2.90 -26.72
N GLN A 5 3.89 -1.70 -26.14
CA GLN A 5 4.89 -0.64 -26.25
C GLN A 5 5.91 -0.64 -25.08
N GLY A 6 5.74 -1.47 -24.05
CA GLY A 6 6.66 -1.49 -22.91
C GLY A 6 6.16 -2.28 -21.69
N GLN A 7 7.06 -2.43 -20.71
CA GLN A 7 6.80 -3.06 -19.42
C GLN A 7 7.01 -2.03 -18.31
N LEU A 8 5.99 -1.83 -17.47
CA LEU A 8 6.09 -1.06 -16.23
C LEU A 8 6.11 -1.99 -15.03
N ILE A 9 7.10 -1.84 -14.18
CA ILE A 9 7.19 -2.51 -12.87
C ILE A 9 6.80 -1.47 -11.84
N LEU A 10 5.63 -1.67 -11.22
CA LEU A 10 5.13 -0.76 -10.20
C LEU A 10 5.64 -1.24 -8.86
N VAL A 11 6.30 -0.35 -8.13
CA VAL A 11 6.71 -0.62 -6.75
C VAL A 11 5.89 0.27 -5.85
N ASP A 12 5.02 -0.34 -5.04
CA ASP A 12 4.30 0.40 -4.02
C ASP A 12 5.23 0.70 -2.84
N THR A 13 5.13 1.91 -2.31
CA THR A 13 5.96 2.36 -1.20
C THR A 13 5.06 2.84 -0.07
N PRO A 14 5.36 2.47 1.19
CA PRO A 14 4.68 3.06 2.33
C PRO A 14 4.67 4.60 2.27
N GLY A 15 3.59 5.21 2.75
CA GLY A 15 3.48 6.67 2.79
C GLY A 15 4.64 7.30 3.58
N LEU A 16 5.39 8.19 2.92
CA LEU A 16 6.46 8.96 3.54
C LEU A 16 5.89 9.90 4.59
N HIS A 17 6.43 9.82 5.80
CA HIS A 17 6.07 10.70 6.90
C HIS A 17 7.27 10.91 7.81
N ARG A 18 7.23 11.96 8.64
CA ARG A 18 8.28 12.18 9.65
C ARG A 18 8.19 11.07 10.71
N PRO A 19 9.21 10.19 10.82
CA PRO A 19 9.09 8.99 11.64
C PRO A 19 9.12 9.36 13.13
N ARG A 20 8.28 8.70 13.92
CA ARG A 20 8.21 8.84 15.39
C ARG A 20 8.56 7.54 16.13
N THR A 21 8.76 6.45 15.39
CA THR A 21 9.06 5.10 15.88
C THR A 21 10.15 4.45 15.01
N LEU A 22 10.76 3.36 15.49
CA LEU A 22 11.77 2.62 14.73
C LEU A 22 11.14 1.93 13.51
N LEU A 23 9.89 1.45 13.61
CA LEU A 23 9.11 1.01 12.45
C LEU A 23 9.02 2.12 11.40
N GLY A 24 8.59 3.33 11.80
CA GLY A 24 8.51 4.46 10.87
C GLY A 24 9.86 4.79 10.22
N GLN A 25 10.95 4.69 10.98
CA GLN A 25 12.29 4.87 10.45
C GLN A 25 12.64 3.78 9.42
N ARG A 26 12.40 2.50 9.73
CA ARG A 26 12.63 1.39 8.78
C ARG A 26 11.77 1.49 7.52
N LEU A 27 10.51 1.88 7.66
CA LEU A 27 9.63 2.11 6.51
C LEU A 27 10.19 3.23 5.64
N ASN A 28 10.66 4.33 6.23
CA ASN A 28 11.30 5.40 5.45
C ASN A 28 12.63 4.95 4.81
N ASP A 29 13.45 4.16 5.51
CA ASP A 29 14.69 3.62 4.96
C ASP A 29 14.39 2.69 3.76
N LEU A 30 13.35 1.85 3.87
CA LEU A 30 12.86 1.01 2.78
C LEU A 30 12.38 1.85 1.59
N VAL A 31 11.59 2.90 1.85
CA VAL A 31 11.13 3.81 0.80
C VAL A 31 12.33 4.48 0.12
N ALA A 32 13.30 4.98 0.88
CA ALA A 32 14.48 5.62 0.32
C ALA A 32 15.32 4.67 -0.53
N GLN A 33 15.48 3.42 -0.09
CA GLN A 33 16.14 2.39 -0.90
C GLN A 33 15.38 2.14 -2.20
N THR A 34 14.06 1.92 -2.13
CA THR A 34 13.21 1.69 -3.29
C THR A 34 13.26 2.86 -4.28
N LEU A 35 13.07 4.08 -3.80
CA LEU A 35 13.08 5.28 -4.65
C LEU A 35 14.47 5.57 -5.25
N GLY A 36 15.55 5.04 -4.67
CA GLY A 36 16.90 5.11 -5.21
C GLY A 36 17.12 4.30 -6.48
N ASP A 37 16.33 3.23 -6.68
CA ASP A 37 16.53 2.26 -7.76
C ASP A 37 15.51 2.38 -8.90
N VAL A 38 14.49 3.26 -8.77
CA VAL A 38 13.46 3.46 -9.80
C VAL A 38 13.86 4.49 -10.86
N ASP A 39 13.35 4.32 -12.08
CA ASP A 39 13.56 5.27 -13.17
C ASP A 39 12.55 6.44 -13.17
N VAL A 40 11.34 6.22 -12.63
CA VAL A 40 10.30 7.25 -12.47
C VAL A 40 9.66 7.14 -11.09
N ILE A 41 9.41 8.28 -10.44
CA ILE A 41 8.65 8.39 -9.20
C ILE A 41 7.35 9.14 -9.50
N GLY A 42 6.22 8.49 -9.20
CA GLY A 42 4.89 9.12 -9.22
C GLY A 42 4.58 9.76 -7.87
N PHE A 43 4.47 11.09 -7.81
CA PHE A 43 4.06 11.81 -6.62
C PHE A 43 2.55 12.04 -6.62
N CYS A 44 1.84 11.28 -5.78
CA CYS A 44 0.39 11.32 -5.71
C CYS A 44 -0.11 12.44 -4.79
N ILE A 45 -0.93 13.35 -5.32
CA ILE A 45 -1.61 14.40 -4.56
C ILE A 45 -3.12 14.30 -4.82
N PRO A 46 -3.99 14.30 -3.81
CA PRO A 46 -5.44 14.32 -4.01
C PRO A 46 -5.93 15.66 -4.57
N ALA A 47 -6.91 15.62 -5.48
CA ALA A 47 -7.50 16.81 -6.10
C ALA A 47 -8.41 17.59 -5.13
N ASP A 48 -9.03 16.89 -4.17
CA ASP A 48 -10.02 17.40 -3.23
C ASP A 48 -9.42 18.00 -1.95
N GLU A 49 -8.09 17.95 -1.79
CA GLU A 49 -7.39 18.45 -0.61
C GLU A 49 -6.36 19.52 -0.97
N LYS A 50 -6.09 20.44 -0.03
CA LYS A 50 -5.05 21.45 -0.21
C LYS A 50 -3.67 20.82 -0.03
N ILE A 51 -2.71 21.24 -0.84
CA ILE A 51 -1.29 20.90 -0.64
C ILE A 51 -0.85 21.41 0.73
N GLY A 52 -0.55 20.47 1.63
CA GLY A 52 -0.19 20.72 3.01
C GLY A 52 1.30 20.62 3.29
N PRO A 53 1.72 20.82 4.56
CA PRO A 53 3.11 20.68 4.96
C PRO A 53 3.68 19.27 4.76
N GLY A 54 2.83 18.24 4.82
CA GLY A 54 3.23 16.86 4.53
C GLY A 54 3.63 16.66 3.07
N ASP A 55 2.84 17.18 2.14
CA ASP A 55 3.13 17.13 0.70
C ASP A 55 4.41 17.90 0.38
N GLN A 56 4.59 19.07 0.99
CA GLN A 56 5.81 19.87 0.84
C GLN A 56 7.05 19.12 1.34
N PHE A 57 6.94 18.46 2.49
CA PHE A 57 8.03 17.65 3.04
C PHE A 57 8.42 16.51 2.10
N ILE A 58 7.43 15.77 1.55
CA ILE A 58 7.71 14.70 0.59
C ILE A 58 8.33 15.28 -0.69
N ASN A 59 7.79 16.37 -1.21
CA ASN A 59 8.31 17.06 -2.40
C ASN A 59 9.79 17.48 -2.22
N GLU A 60 10.16 17.95 -1.03
CA GLU A 60 11.54 18.29 -0.68
C GLU A 60 12.44 17.04 -0.65
N GLN A 61 11.98 15.93 -0.07
CA GLN A 61 12.71 14.66 -0.03
C GLN A 61 12.98 14.10 -1.43
N LEU A 62 12.09 14.32 -2.40
CA LEU A 62 12.29 13.88 -3.78
C LEU A 62 13.56 14.46 -4.43
N ASN A 63 14.14 15.54 -3.88
CA ASN A 63 15.41 16.09 -4.36
C ASN A 63 16.63 15.17 -4.11
N GLU A 64 16.49 14.18 -3.24
CA GLU A 64 17.51 13.16 -2.98
C GLU A 64 17.60 12.16 -4.15
N PHE A 65 16.51 11.96 -4.90
CA PHE A 65 16.40 10.97 -5.99
C PHE A 65 16.61 11.59 -7.38
N ARG A 66 17.77 12.24 -7.60
CA ARG A 66 18.06 13.03 -8.81
C ARG A 66 18.07 12.25 -10.13
N ARG A 67 18.22 10.93 -10.07
CA ARG A 67 18.23 10.06 -11.26
C ARG A 67 16.82 9.84 -11.79
N ALA A 68 15.84 9.70 -10.91
CA ALA A 68 14.47 9.39 -11.29
C ALA A 68 13.79 10.60 -11.93
N LYS A 69 12.95 10.35 -12.95
CA LYS A 69 12.01 11.36 -13.44
C LYS A 69 10.85 11.45 -12.48
N LEU A 70 10.28 12.64 -12.33
CA LEU A 70 9.24 12.90 -11.34
C LEU A 70 7.97 13.26 -12.09
N VAL A 71 6.90 12.49 -11.87
CA VAL A 71 5.58 12.72 -12.45
C VAL A 71 4.63 13.03 -11.31
N ALA A 72 3.91 14.14 -11.39
CA ALA A 72 2.84 14.41 -10.44
C ALA A 72 1.56 13.69 -10.90
N VAL A 73 0.93 12.96 -9.99
CA VAL A 73 -0.31 12.21 -10.24
C VAL A 73 -1.39 12.83 -9.37
N ILE A 74 -2.29 13.61 -9.97
CA ILE A 74 -3.36 14.27 -9.23
C ILE A 74 -4.55 13.31 -9.13
N THR A 75 -4.66 12.62 -8.01
CA THR A 75 -5.66 11.57 -7.76
C THR A 75 -7.02 12.14 -7.36
N LYS A 76 -8.07 11.31 -7.33
CA LYS A 76 -9.43 11.70 -6.92
C LYS A 76 -10.05 12.84 -7.75
N SER A 77 -9.66 12.97 -9.02
CA SER A 77 -10.14 14.04 -9.91
C SER A 77 -11.66 14.04 -10.11
N GLU A 78 -12.34 12.92 -9.86
CA GLU A 78 -13.80 12.78 -9.91
C GLU A 78 -14.55 13.53 -8.81
N LEU A 79 -13.87 13.93 -7.73
CA LEU A 79 -14.49 14.57 -6.57
C LEU A 79 -14.57 16.10 -6.66
N VAL A 80 -13.99 16.70 -7.71
CA VAL A 80 -13.82 18.16 -7.82
C VAL A 80 -14.35 18.73 -9.13
N SER A 81 -14.68 20.03 -9.13
CA SER A 81 -15.07 20.72 -10.36
C SER A 81 -13.87 20.96 -11.29
N PRO A 82 -14.09 21.22 -12.59
CA PRO A 82 -13.02 21.57 -13.53
C PRO A 82 -12.19 22.78 -13.08
N GLU A 83 -12.81 23.78 -12.44
CA GLU A 83 -12.13 24.97 -11.93
C GLU A 83 -11.23 24.63 -10.73
N GLN A 84 -11.71 23.77 -9.83
CA GLN A 84 -10.91 23.29 -8.70
C GLN A 84 -9.73 22.43 -9.18
N LEU A 85 -9.97 21.55 -10.15
CA LEU A 85 -8.91 20.73 -10.74
C LEU A 85 -7.85 21.59 -11.43
N ALA A 86 -8.25 22.61 -12.19
CA ALA A 86 -7.34 23.55 -12.83
C ALA A 86 -6.50 24.33 -11.81
N ALA A 87 -7.11 24.77 -10.70
CA ALA A 87 -6.38 25.43 -9.62
C ALA A 87 -5.37 24.49 -8.94
N GLN A 88 -5.74 23.21 -8.74
CA GLN A 88 -4.84 22.21 -8.17
C GLN A 88 -3.69 21.89 -9.12
N LEU A 89 -3.95 21.72 -10.42
CA LEU A 89 -2.92 21.52 -11.44
C LEU A 89 -1.90 22.65 -11.44
N LEU A 90 -2.37 23.91 -11.37
CA LEU A 90 -1.49 25.07 -11.26
C LEU A 90 -0.66 25.03 -9.97
N ALA A 91 -1.29 24.80 -8.82
CA ALA A 91 -0.59 24.74 -7.53
C ALA A 91 0.47 23.64 -7.49
N VAL A 92 0.19 22.46 -8.08
CA VAL A 92 1.14 21.35 -8.20
C VAL A 92 2.28 21.71 -9.16
N SER A 93 1.99 22.38 -10.28
CA SER A 93 3.01 22.83 -11.23
C SER A 93 3.98 23.85 -10.64
N GLU A 94 3.55 24.62 -9.63
CA GLU A 94 4.39 25.58 -8.92
C GLU A 94 5.30 24.94 -7.86
N LEU A 95 5.06 23.68 -7.47
CA LEU A 95 5.88 22.99 -6.47
C LEU A 95 7.30 22.69 -6.96
N ARG A 96 7.45 22.38 -8.25
CA ARG A 96 8.72 22.05 -8.92
C ARG A 96 8.53 21.89 -10.43
N ASP A 97 9.65 21.70 -11.12
CA ASP A 97 9.66 21.19 -12.49
C ASP A 97 9.36 19.68 -12.50
N TRP A 98 8.31 19.29 -13.21
CA TRP A 98 7.82 17.92 -13.34
C TRP A 98 8.09 17.40 -14.76
N ALA A 99 8.34 16.10 -14.89
CA ALA A 99 8.38 15.46 -16.21
C ALA A 99 6.99 15.45 -16.86
N ASP A 100 5.93 15.27 -16.06
CA ASP A 100 4.54 15.39 -16.46
C ASP A 100 3.63 15.58 -15.23
N ILE A 101 2.41 16.08 -15.43
CA ILE A 101 1.37 16.24 -14.41
C ILE A 101 0.07 15.65 -14.95
N VAL A 102 -0.37 14.52 -14.40
CA VAL A 102 -1.51 13.77 -14.93
C VAL A 102 -2.63 13.69 -13.87
N PRO A 103 -3.79 14.32 -14.10
CA PRO A 103 -4.95 14.14 -13.23
C PRO A 103 -5.67 12.84 -13.54
N VAL A 104 -5.90 12.00 -12.53
CA VAL A 104 -6.48 10.67 -12.70
C VAL A 104 -7.62 10.42 -11.73
N SER A 105 -8.47 9.45 -12.10
CA SER A 105 -9.39 8.81 -11.16
C SER A 105 -9.21 7.31 -11.24
N ALA A 106 -8.77 6.69 -10.14
CA ALA A 106 -8.71 5.23 -10.06
C ALA A 106 -10.12 4.62 -9.99
N VAL A 107 -11.05 5.30 -9.31
CA VAL A 107 -12.43 4.82 -9.11
C VAL A 107 -13.27 4.98 -10.37
N ALA A 108 -13.14 6.10 -11.08
CA ALA A 108 -13.86 6.34 -12.32
C ALA A 108 -13.09 5.85 -13.57
N GLU A 109 -11.95 5.16 -13.38
CA GLU A 109 -11.06 4.68 -14.43
C GLU A 109 -10.66 5.78 -15.45
N ASN A 110 -10.54 7.02 -14.98
CA ASN A 110 -10.29 8.18 -15.83
C ASN A 110 -8.79 8.47 -15.96
N GLN A 111 -8.33 8.69 -17.19
CA GLN A 111 -6.94 9.02 -17.57
C GLN A 111 -5.86 7.99 -17.16
N LEU A 112 -6.24 6.78 -16.73
CA LEU A 112 -5.27 5.74 -16.35
C LEU A 112 -4.39 5.27 -17.52
N GLU A 113 -4.95 5.20 -18.73
CA GLU A 113 -4.17 4.84 -19.93
C GLU A 113 -3.23 5.98 -20.35
N ILE A 114 -3.65 7.25 -20.18
CA ILE A 114 -2.77 8.40 -20.43
C ILE A 114 -1.58 8.38 -19.47
N LEU A 115 -1.84 8.17 -18.17
CA LEU A 115 -0.77 8.02 -17.18
C LEU A 115 0.17 6.87 -17.56
N THR A 116 -0.38 5.72 -17.99
CA THR A 116 0.39 4.57 -18.45
C THR A 116 1.32 4.93 -19.60
N GLU A 117 0.81 5.60 -20.64
CA GLU A 117 1.61 6.03 -21.78
C GLU A 117 2.70 7.02 -21.39
N VAL A 118 2.39 7.99 -20.52
CA VAL A 118 3.36 8.97 -19.99
C VAL A 118 4.50 8.24 -19.28
N LEU A 119 4.17 7.31 -18.38
CA LEU A 119 5.17 6.55 -17.65
C LEU A 119 6.04 5.69 -18.58
N ILE A 120 5.44 5.01 -19.58
CA ILE A 120 6.19 4.22 -20.57
C ILE A 120 7.16 5.10 -21.36
N LYS A 121 6.75 6.30 -21.78
CA LYS A 121 7.61 7.24 -22.54
C LYS A 121 8.82 7.73 -21.74
N LEU A 122 8.72 7.71 -20.41
CA LEU A 122 9.80 8.11 -19.51
C LEU A 122 10.75 6.96 -19.14
N MET A 123 10.36 5.71 -19.43
CA MET A 123 11.21 4.54 -19.16
C MET A 123 12.41 4.47 -20.11
N PRO A 124 13.57 3.96 -19.64
CA PRO A 124 14.67 3.61 -20.53
C PRO A 124 14.31 2.42 -21.42
N VAL A 125 14.95 2.33 -22.59
CA VAL A 125 14.85 1.15 -23.45
C VAL A 125 15.52 -0.03 -22.76
N SER A 126 14.77 -1.11 -22.57
CA SER A 126 15.24 -2.34 -21.92
C SER A 126 14.52 -3.56 -22.51
N PRO A 127 15.15 -4.75 -22.51
CA PRO A 127 14.38 -5.99 -22.61
C PRO A 127 13.40 -6.11 -21.42
N PRO A 128 12.31 -6.89 -21.56
CA PRO A 128 11.44 -7.22 -20.43
C PRO A 128 12.25 -7.87 -19.31
N LEU A 129 12.10 -7.37 -18.08
CA LEU A 129 12.74 -7.89 -16.88
C LEU A 129 11.93 -9.04 -16.25
N TYR A 130 10.62 -9.03 -16.44
CA TYR A 130 9.71 -10.08 -15.97
C TYR A 130 8.97 -10.79 -17.12
N PRO A 131 8.62 -12.08 -16.96
CA PRO A 131 7.77 -12.83 -17.89
C PRO A 131 6.41 -12.18 -18.14
N ALA A 132 5.80 -12.49 -19.28
CA ALA A 132 4.56 -11.86 -19.72
C ALA A 132 3.35 -12.16 -18.80
N ASP A 133 3.39 -13.29 -18.11
CA ASP A 133 2.37 -13.81 -17.19
C ASP A 133 2.61 -13.42 -15.73
N ALA A 134 3.75 -12.81 -15.42
CA ALA A 134 4.07 -12.35 -14.07
C ALA A 134 3.23 -11.12 -13.72
N VAL A 135 2.35 -11.26 -12.72
CA VAL A 135 1.48 -10.18 -12.23
C VAL A 135 2.06 -9.49 -10.99
N THR A 136 2.67 -10.25 -10.07
CA THR A 136 3.30 -9.76 -8.83
C THR A 136 4.40 -10.75 -8.38
N ASP A 137 5.40 -10.25 -7.64
CA ASP A 137 6.42 -11.06 -6.96
C ASP A 137 6.07 -11.35 -5.48
N GLU A 138 4.96 -10.80 -4.98
CA GLU A 138 4.48 -11.05 -3.63
C GLU A 138 4.03 -12.50 -3.43
N SER A 139 4.43 -13.09 -2.28
CA SER A 139 3.94 -14.41 -1.90
C SER A 139 2.44 -14.38 -1.59
N ILE A 140 1.78 -15.52 -1.78
CA ILE A 140 0.36 -15.68 -1.45
C ILE A 140 0.13 -15.36 0.04
N GLU A 141 1.06 -15.78 0.90
CA GLU A 141 1.02 -15.51 2.33
C GLU A 141 1.07 -14.02 2.65
N SER A 142 1.95 -13.26 1.97
CA SER A 142 2.05 -11.81 2.13
C SER A 142 0.73 -11.13 1.74
N ARG A 143 0.17 -11.51 0.58
CA ARG A 143 -1.11 -10.99 0.10
C ARG A 143 -2.26 -11.30 1.06
N ILE A 144 -2.29 -12.50 1.64
CA ILE A 144 -3.28 -12.87 2.65
C ILE A 144 -3.13 -12.00 3.92
N CYS A 145 -1.90 -11.77 4.39
CA CYS A 145 -1.63 -10.88 5.51
C CYS A 145 -2.17 -9.47 5.24
N GLU A 146 -1.95 -8.94 4.03
CA GLU A 146 -2.43 -7.62 3.62
C GLU A 146 -3.95 -7.55 3.52
N LEU A 147 -4.62 -8.56 2.97
CA LEU A 147 -6.09 -8.63 2.94
C LEU A 147 -6.69 -8.64 4.36
N ILE A 148 -6.05 -9.35 5.30
CA ILE A 148 -6.47 -9.33 6.70
C ILE A 148 -6.21 -7.95 7.31
N ARG A 149 -5.04 -7.35 7.05
CA ARG A 149 -4.66 -6.02 7.55
C ARG A 149 -5.63 -4.96 7.05
N GLU A 150 -5.92 -4.91 5.75
CA GLU A 150 -6.90 -4.02 5.13
C GLU A 150 -8.28 -4.20 5.76
N ALA A 151 -8.74 -5.45 5.90
CA ALA A 151 -10.03 -5.72 6.53
C ALA A 151 -10.09 -5.20 7.97
N ILE A 152 -8.99 -5.28 8.73
CA ILE A 152 -8.90 -4.71 10.08
C ILE A 152 -9.01 -3.18 10.03
N LEU A 153 -8.29 -2.53 9.11
CA LEU A 153 -8.21 -1.07 9.01
C LEU A 153 -9.52 -0.43 8.55
N GLU A 154 -10.35 -1.16 7.83
CA GLU A 154 -11.65 -0.67 7.40
C GLU A 154 -12.50 -0.24 8.61
N GLY A 155 -12.94 1.03 8.59
CA GLY A 155 -13.72 1.63 9.67
C GLY A 155 -12.96 1.79 10.99
N VAL A 156 -11.62 1.72 10.99
CA VAL A 156 -10.77 2.12 12.13
C VAL A 156 -10.26 3.53 11.89
N ARG A 157 -10.23 4.34 12.95
CA ARG A 157 -9.59 5.67 12.96
C ARG A 157 -8.52 5.69 14.06
N ASP A 158 -7.76 6.78 14.14
CA ASP A 158 -6.75 7.07 15.18
C ASP A 158 -5.42 6.28 15.02
N GLU A 159 -4.77 5.87 16.12
CA GLU A 159 -3.39 5.34 16.15
C GLU A 159 -3.25 3.89 15.64
N LEU A 160 -4.35 3.19 15.39
CA LEU A 160 -4.34 1.77 15.02
C LEU A 160 -3.66 1.43 13.67
N PRO A 161 -3.72 2.27 12.60
CA PRO A 161 -3.12 1.94 11.31
C PRO A 161 -1.63 1.59 11.35
N HIS A 162 -0.88 2.15 12.31
CA HIS A 162 0.55 1.94 12.43
C HIS A 162 0.94 0.93 13.51
N SER A 163 -0.01 0.47 14.34
CA SER A 163 0.23 -0.47 15.45
C SER A 163 -0.26 -1.90 15.15
N ILE A 164 -0.52 -2.25 13.90
CA ILE A 164 -1.02 -3.58 13.50
C ILE A 164 0.00 -4.30 12.61
N ALA A 165 0.33 -5.54 12.96
CA ALA A 165 1.07 -6.45 12.10
C ALA A 165 0.29 -7.77 11.96
N VAL A 166 0.30 -8.37 10.77
CA VAL A 166 -0.34 -9.66 10.50
C VAL A 166 0.72 -10.66 10.06
N THR A 167 0.64 -11.87 10.60
CA THR A 167 1.52 -12.99 10.20
C THR A 167 0.70 -14.26 10.07
N ILE A 168 1.12 -15.18 9.21
CA ILE A 168 0.54 -16.52 9.09
C ILE A 168 1.42 -17.49 9.88
N ASP A 169 0.83 -18.17 10.86
CA ASP A 169 1.48 -19.25 11.62
C ASP A 169 1.46 -20.56 10.82
N GLU A 170 0.34 -20.86 10.16
CA GLU A 170 0.14 -22.10 9.40
C GLU A 170 -0.82 -21.86 8.23
N MET A 171 -0.45 -22.36 7.05
CA MET A 171 -1.30 -22.43 5.86
C MET A 171 -1.16 -23.81 5.22
N ALA A 172 -2.25 -24.58 5.17
CA ALA A 172 -2.20 -25.94 4.65
C ALA A 172 -3.54 -26.36 4.01
N LYS A 173 -3.46 -27.10 2.89
CA LYS A 173 -4.65 -27.72 2.29
C LYS A 173 -5.16 -28.85 3.19
N ARG A 174 -6.44 -28.79 3.56
CA ARG A 174 -7.08 -29.80 4.42
C ARG A 174 -7.19 -31.11 3.66
N LYS A 175 -6.64 -32.18 4.23
CA LYS A 175 -6.67 -33.51 3.62
C LYS A 175 -8.10 -33.94 3.26
N GLY A 176 -8.29 -34.33 2.00
CA GLY A 176 -9.56 -34.85 1.48
C GLY A 176 -10.67 -33.80 1.30
N LYS A 177 -10.36 -32.50 1.39
CA LYS A 177 -11.32 -31.42 1.13
C LYS A 177 -10.69 -30.36 0.22
N ASP A 178 -11.51 -29.71 -0.58
CA ASP A 178 -11.11 -28.52 -1.32
C ASP A 178 -11.26 -27.28 -0.41
N LEU A 179 -10.43 -27.27 0.65
CA LEU A 179 -10.43 -26.27 1.69
C LEU A 179 -8.99 -26.05 2.15
N THR A 180 -8.57 -24.79 2.25
CA THR A 180 -7.29 -24.43 2.87
C THR A 180 -7.51 -23.86 4.27
N ASP A 181 -6.77 -24.39 5.24
CA ASP A 181 -6.74 -23.89 6.62
C ASP A 181 -5.67 -22.80 6.74
N ILE A 182 -6.05 -21.63 7.23
CA ILE A 182 -5.19 -20.46 7.43
C ILE A 182 -5.30 -20.03 8.88
N HIS A 183 -4.18 -20.07 9.60
CA HIS A 183 -4.05 -19.60 10.97
C HIS A 183 -3.18 -18.35 10.99
N ALA A 184 -3.79 -17.20 11.28
CA ALA A 184 -3.11 -15.91 11.28
C ALA A 184 -3.15 -15.24 12.66
N ASN A 185 -2.07 -14.54 12.98
CA ASN A 185 -1.95 -13.69 14.16
C ASN A 185 -2.04 -12.22 13.77
N ILE A 186 -2.81 -11.47 14.56
CA ILE A 186 -2.90 -10.02 14.51
C ILE A 186 -2.19 -9.48 15.74
N PHE A 187 -1.08 -8.78 15.56
CA PHE A 187 -0.31 -8.18 16.64
C PHE A 187 -0.66 -6.72 16.82
N VAL A 188 -0.86 -6.32 18.08
CA VAL A 188 -1.05 -4.93 18.51
C VAL A 188 -0.14 -4.60 19.68
N GLU A 189 0.10 -3.32 19.97
CA GLU A 189 1.02 -2.90 21.04
C GLU A 189 0.36 -2.88 22.43
N ARG A 190 -0.94 -2.61 22.49
CA ARG A 190 -1.67 -2.36 23.75
C ARG A 190 -2.96 -3.16 23.86
N ASP A 191 -3.35 -3.53 25.09
CA ASP A 191 -4.62 -4.23 25.34
C ASP A 191 -5.84 -3.42 24.92
N SER A 192 -5.78 -2.09 25.00
CA SER A 192 -6.85 -1.21 24.49
C SER A 192 -7.07 -1.39 22.99
N GLN A 193 -5.99 -1.47 22.21
CA GLN A 193 -6.03 -1.75 20.78
C GLN A 193 -6.61 -3.13 20.50
N LYS A 194 -6.19 -4.15 21.28
CA LYS A 194 -6.76 -5.51 21.19
C LYS A 194 -8.28 -5.50 21.42
N GLY A 195 -8.75 -4.73 22.41
CA GLY A 195 -10.17 -4.53 22.65
C GLY A 195 -10.91 -3.95 21.44
N ILE A 196 -10.31 -2.98 20.75
CA ILE A 196 -10.89 -2.37 19.54
C ILE A 196 -10.96 -3.38 18.39
N ILE A 197 -9.89 -4.15 18.14
CA ILE A 197 -9.87 -5.17 17.08
C ILE A 197 -10.90 -6.27 17.33
N ILE A 198 -11.04 -6.72 18.58
CA ILE A 198 -12.01 -7.77 18.94
C ILE A 198 -13.44 -7.22 18.84
N GLY A 199 -13.68 -6.01 19.34
CA GLY A 199 -15.02 -5.43 19.41
C GLY A 199 -15.91 -6.10 20.46
N HIS A 200 -17.12 -5.56 20.65
CA HIS A 200 -18.05 -6.07 21.64
C HIS A 200 -18.45 -7.52 21.34
N ARG A 201 -18.14 -8.45 22.26
CA ARG A 201 -18.39 -9.91 22.10
C ARG A 201 -17.75 -10.50 20.83
N GLY A 202 -16.64 -9.93 20.35
CA GLY A 202 -15.96 -10.41 19.15
C GLY A 202 -16.59 -9.98 17.84
N SER A 203 -17.61 -9.11 17.86
CA SER A 203 -18.36 -8.72 16.66
C SER A 203 -17.48 -8.18 15.53
N ARG A 204 -16.49 -7.35 15.88
CA ARG A 204 -15.57 -6.77 14.90
C ARG A 204 -14.63 -7.82 14.32
N LEU A 205 -14.06 -8.70 15.16
CA LEU A 205 -13.18 -9.76 14.66
C LEU A 205 -13.91 -10.74 13.73
N ILE A 206 -15.19 -11.01 14.00
CA ILE A 206 -16.04 -11.82 13.11
C ILE A 206 -16.24 -11.13 11.77
N ASP A 207 -16.53 -9.82 11.77
CA ASP A 207 -16.68 -9.03 10.55
C ASP A 207 -15.38 -9.00 9.72
N VAL A 208 -14.25 -8.69 10.35
CA VAL A 208 -12.91 -8.71 9.74
C VAL A 208 -12.64 -10.09 9.12
N GLY A 209 -12.86 -11.17 9.89
CA GLY A 209 -12.65 -12.52 9.39
C GLY A 209 -13.57 -12.87 8.23
N THR A 210 -14.78 -12.32 8.18
CA THR A 210 -15.74 -12.55 7.09
C THR A 210 -15.30 -11.86 5.81
N ARG A 211 -14.93 -10.57 5.89
CA ARG A 211 -14.45 -9.79 4.74
C ARG A 211 -13.14 -10.34 4.19
N ALA A 212 -12.13 -10.51 5.05
CA ALA A 212 -10.84 -11.06 4.64
C ALA A 212 -10.99 -12.45 4.00
N ARG A 213 -11.83 -13.34 4.56
CA ARG A 213 -12.06 -14.68 4.00
C ARG A 213 -12.60 -14.61 2.58
N HIS A 214 -13.52 -13.69 2.27
CA HIS A 214 -14.08 -13.55 0.93
C HIS A 214 -13.02 -13.16 -0.11
N GLU A 215 -12.19 -12.17 0.21
CA GLU A 215 -11.09 -11.74 -0.64
C GLU A 215 -10.04 -12.87 -0.81
N ILE A 216 -9.71 -13.58 0.27
CA ILE A 216 -8.76 -14.69 0.24
C ILE A 216 -9.29 -15.87 -0.60
N GLU A 217 -10.59 -16.19 -0.53
CA GLU A 217 -11.18 -17.23 -1.39
C GLU A 217 -11.10 -16.85 -2.87
N SER A 218 -11.28 -15.57 -3.19
CA SER A 218 -11.13 -15.04 -4.55
C SER A 218 -9.69 -15.10 -5.03
N LEU A 219 -8.75 -14.79 -4.12
CA LEU A 219 -7.30 -14.87 -4.36
C LEU A 219 -6.83 -16.30 -4.68
N ILE A 220 -7.23 -17.29 -3.86
CA ILE A 220 -6.71 -18.67 -3.99
C ILE A 220 -7.61 -19.53 -4.91
N GLY A 221 -8.83 -19.10 -5.20
CA GLY A 221 -9.75 -19.77 -6.14
C GLY A 221 -10.50 -20.97 -5.55
N HIS A 222 -10.51 -21.13 -4.23
CA HIS A 222 -11.24 -22.20 -3.52
C HIS A 222 -11.52 -21.79 -2.07
N ARG A 223 -12.31 -22.59 -1.36
CA ARG A 223 -12.77 -22.25 -0.01
C ARG A 223 -11.64 -22.23 1.00
N VAL A 224 -11.74 -21.35 2.01
CA VAL A 224 -10.78 -21.29 3.11
C VAL A 224 -11.45 -21.29 4.48
N PHE A 225 -10.77 -21.88 5.44
CA PHE A 225 -11.03 -21.70 6.86
C PHE A 225 -10.01 -20.72 7.42
N LEU A 226 -10.47 -19.54 7.85
CA LEU A 226 -9.62 -18.50 8.40
C LEU A 226 -9.79 -18.43 9.92
N SER A 227 -8.69 -18.64 10.64
CA SER A 227 -8.59 -18.48 12.09
C SER A 227 -7.74 -17.26 12.42
N LEU A 228 -8.34 -16.27 13.08
CA LEU A 228 -7.67 -15.04 13.50
C LEU A 228 -7.44 -15.04 15.01
N ARG A 229 -6.22 -14.73 15.44
CA ARG A 229 -5.87 -14.56 16.86
C ARG A 229 -5.23 -13.20 17.11
N VAL A 230 -5.83 -12.40 17.99
CA VAL A 230 -5.28 -11.10 18.39
C VAL A 230 -4.31 -11.27 19.57
N LYS A 231 -3.04 -10.91 19.36
CA LYS A 231 -1.95 -10.98 20.34
C LYS A 231 -1.46 -9.57 20.66
N VAL A 232 -1.05 -9.35 21.90
CA VAL A 232 -0.38 -8.12 22.32
C VAL A 232 1.12 -8.37 22.32
N ALA A 233 1.86 -7.53 21.59
CA ALA A 233 3.31 -7.48 21.58
C ALA A 233 3.71 -6.05 21.96
N SER A 234 3.98 -5.80 23.23
CA SER A 234 4.23 -4.44 23.71
C SER A 234 5.46 -3.82 23.07
N ASP A 235 5.32 -2.57 22.61
CA ASP A 235 6.38 -1.75 21.98
C ASP A 235 7.12 -2.45 20.82
N TRP A 236 6.45 -3.35 20.09
CA TRP A 236 7.07 -4.12 19.01
C TRP A 236 7.65 -3.22 17.91
N GLN A 237 7.06 -2.04 17.68
CA GLN A 237 7.54 -1.06 16.71
C GLN A 237 8.91 -0.45 17.07
N ARG A 238 9.37 -0.64 18.32
CA ARG A 238 10.65 -0.13 18.84
C ARG A 238 11.67 -1.23 19.08
N ASP A 239 11.29 -2.51 18.93
CA ASP A 239 12.16 -3.66 19.15
C ASP A 239 12.64 -4.24 17.81
N PRO A 240 13.93 -4.07 17.45
CA PRO A 240 14.49 -4.59 16.20
C PRO A 240 14.28 -6.08 15.98
N LYS A 241 14.24 -6.88 17.05
CA LYS A 241 14.05 -8.34 16.98
C LYS A 241 12.61 -8.69 16.69
N GLN A 242 11.66 -7.91 17.21
CA GLN A 242 10.24 -8.13 16.93
C GLN A 242 9.88 -7.67 15.53
N LEU A 243 10.41 -6.54 15.07
CA LEU A 243 10.25 -6.10 13.68
C LEU A 243 10.65 -7.20 12.69
N GLY A 244 11.85 -7.76 12.82
CA GLY A 244 12.31 -8.84 11.94
C GLY A 244 11.46 -10.11 12.02
N LYS A 245 10.88 -10.43 13.18
CA LYS A 245 9.95 -11.56 13.33
C LYS A 245 8.58 -11.30 12.70
N LEU A 246 8.17 -10.03 12.60
CA LEU A 246 6.87 -9.61 12.07
C LEU A 246 6.94 -9.24 10.58
N GLY A 247 8.10 -9.37 9.95
CA GLY A 247 8.28 -9.13 8.51
C GLY A 247 8.72 -7.71 8.14
N PHE A 248 9.28 -6.94 9.09
CA PHE A 248 9.81 -5.58 8.90
C PHE A 248 11.30 -5.46 9.23
#